data_AF-A0A099S120-F1
#
_entry.id   AF-A0A099S120-F1
#
_cell.length_a   1.000
_cell.length_b   1.000
_cell.length_c   1.000
_cell.angle_alpha   90.00
_cell.angle_beta   90.00
_cell.angle_gamma   90.00
#
_symmetry.space_group_name_H-M   'P 1'
#
loop_
_entity.id
_entity.type
_entity.pdbx_description
1 polymer ?
#
loop_
_entity_poly.entity_id
_entity_poly.type
_entity_poly.pdbx_seq_one_letter_code
_entity_poly.pdbx_strand_id
1 'polypeptide(L)'
;VALDSGYKTPWIMKQIIDTQRIPAVPYKRPMTKDGFFKKYEYVYDEYHDCILCPNNQVLTYSTTNRDGYREYKSDPKLCKTCSMRSQCTESKSCQKVVLRHVWEPYMELAEDYRHTPEYRDIYKLRSETIERVFADAKEKHAMRYTQLRGLQKIKMQVTLTFACMNLKKLATWKRRKGMLRSFFSHLIQNIALSDSQFIIKRQKGAMQFA
;
A
#
# COMPACT_ATOMS: atom_id res chain seq x y z
N VAL A 1 -4.04 2.58 8.73
CA VAL A 1 -3.21 2.76 7.52
C VAL A 1 -4.02 2.39 6.31
N ALA A 2 -4.26 3.31 5.37
CA ALA A 2 -5.00 3.03 4.14
C ALA A 2 -4.08 2.44 3.06
N LEU A 3 -4.49 1.36 2.41
CA LEU A 3 -3.66 0.63 1.42
C LEU A 3 -4.44 0.30 0.16
N ASP A 4 -3.75 0.23 -0.98
CA ASP A 4 -4.36 -0.29 -2.22
C ASP A 4 -4.67 -1.80 -2.13
N SER A 5 -5.64 -2.26 -2.92
CA SER A 5 -5.96 -3.67 -3.13
C SER A 5 -4.75 -4.53 -3.50
N GLY A 6 -3.78 -3.95 -4.23
CA GLY A 6 -2.54 -4.64 -4.61
C GLY A 6 -1.63 -4.97 -3.43
N TYR A 7 -1.72 -4.23 -2.32
CA TYR A 7 -0.94 -4.45 -1.10
C TYR A 7 -1.66 -5.33 -0.07
N LYS A 8 -2.86 -5.83 -0.39
CA LYS A 8 -3.58 -6.79 0.45
C LYS A 8 -2.98 -8.19 0.28
N THR A 9 -1.83 -8.40 0.93
CA THR A 9 -1.10 -9.66 0.96
C THR A 9 -0.86 -10.12 2.41
N PRO A 10 -0.71 -11.44 2.67
CA PRO A 10 -0.59 -11.96 4.03
C PRO A 10 0.58 -11.34 4.81
N TRP A 11 1.74 -11.18 4.18
CA TRP A 11 2.91 -10.56 4.81
C TRP A 11 2.67 -9.11 5.25
N ILE A 12 2.09 -8.29 4.37
CA ILE A 12 1.86 -6.86 4.65
C ILE A 12 0.80 -6.71 5.75
N MET A 13 -0.28 -7.50 5.72
CA MET A 13 -1.31 -7.46 6.77
C MET A 13 -0.72 -7.84 8.13
N LYS A 14 0.05 -8.93 8.19
CA LYS A 14 0.77 -9.34 9.40
C LYS A 14 1.65 -8.20 9.93
N GLN A 15 2.51 -7.64 9.08
CA GLN A 15 3.44 -6.59 9.51
C GLN A 15 2.70 -5.35 10.05
N ILE A 16 1.56 -4.97 9.48
CA ILE A 16 0.78 -3.82 9.94
C ILE A 16 0.13 -4.11 11.29
N ILE A 17 -0.53 -5.26 11.43
CA ILE A 17 -1.22 -5.66 12.65
C ILE A 17 -0.23 -5.88 13.80
N ASP A 18 0.91 -6.53 13.53
CA ASP A 18 1.99 -6.73 14.52
C ASP A 18 2.53 -5.38 15.05
N THR A 19 2.54 -4.34 14.22
CA THR A 19 2.92 -2.98 14.65
C THR A 19 1.80 -2.20 15.36
N GLN A 20 0.73 -2.89 15.78
CA GLN A 20 -0.44 -2.32 16.44
C GLN A 20 -1.15 -1.23 15.61
N ARG A 21 -1.15 -1.40 14.29
CA ARG A 21 -1.85 -0.49 13.36
C ARG A 21 -2.97 -1.25 12.68
N ILE A 22 -4.06 -0.53 12.38
CA ILE A 22 -5.20 -1.11 11.67
C ILE A 22 -5.01 -0.96 10.15
N PRO A 23 -5.08 -2.05 9.36
CA PRO A 23 -5.10 -1.98 7.90
C PRO A 23 -6.50 -1.62 7.38
N ALA A 24 -6.65 -0.43 6.81
CA ALA A 24 -7.84 -0.04 6.05
C ALA A 24 -7.62 -0.40 4.57
N VAL A 25 -8.13 -1.56 4.16
CA VAL A 25 -7.95 -2.13 2.82
C VAL A 25 -9.29 -2.26 2.09
N PRO A 26 -9.33 -2.11 0.76
CA PRO A 26 -10.54 -2.33 0.00
C PRO A 26 -10.87 -3.82 -0.11
N TYR A 27 -12.08 -4.10 -0.58
CA TYR A 27 -12.44 -5.44 -1.05
C TYR A 27 -11.55 -5.85 -2.22
N LYS A 28 -11.02 -7.08 -2.16
CA LYS A 28 -10.27 -7.68 -3.26
C LYS A 28 -11.15 -8.76 -3.88
N ARG A 29 -11.49 -8.59 -5.16
CA ARG A 29 -12.31 -9.57 -5.88
C ARG A 29 -11.60 -10.92 -5.90
N PRO A 30 -12.32 -12.03 -5.71
CA PRO A 30 -11.75 -13.36 -5.88
C PRO A 30 -11.27 -13.52 -7.32
N MET A 31 -10.10 -14.14 -7.48
CA MET A 31 -9.45 -14.37 -8.78
C MET A 31 -9.74 -15.78 -9.33
N THR A 32 -10.73 -16.47 -8.78
CA THR A 32 -11.19 -17.77 -9.27
C THR A 32 -11.79 -17.61 -10.66
N LYS A 33 -11.62 -18.62 -11.53
CA LYS A 33 -12.29 -18.70 -12.84
C LYS A 33 -13.81 -18.56 -12.70
N ASP A 34 -14.45 -17.93 -13.69
CA ASP A 34 -15.90 -17.80 -13.72
C ASP A 34 -16.60 -19.17 -13.79
N GLY A 35 -17.71 -19.32 -13.07
CA GLY A 35 -18.46 -20.58 -12.96
C GLY A 35 -17.90 -21.59 -11.95
N PHE A 36 -16.75 -21.31 -11.33
CA PHE A 36 -16.17 -22.16 -10.30
C PHE A 36 -16.48 -21.66 -8.89
N PHE A 37 -16.47 -22.59 -7.92
CA PHE A 37 -16.60 -22.25 -6.51
C PHE A 37 -15.46 -21.34 -6.05
N LYS A 38 -15.82 -20.24 -5.40
CA LYS A 38 -14.92 -19.20 -4.90
C LYS A 38 -14.36 -19.59 -3.54
N LYS A 39 -13.27 -18.94 -3.12
CA LYS A 39 -12.55 -19.26 -1.87
C LYS A 39 -13.46 -19.25 -0.63
N TYR A 40 -14.38 -18.29 -0.54
CA TYR A 40 -15.26 -18.13 0.62
C TYR A 40 -16.31 -19.24 0.78
N GLU A 41 -16.52 -20.08 -0.26
CA GLU A 41 -17.43 -21.23 -0.17
C GLU A 41 -16.75 -22.46 0.45
N TYR A 42 -15.43 -22.39 0.65
CA TYR A 42 -14.66 -23.39 1.38
C TYR A 42 -14.44 -22.88 2.81
N VAL A 43 -15.05 -23.55 3.77
CA VAL A 43 -15.03 -23.12 5.17
C VAL A 43 -13.87 -23.83 5.88
N TYR A 44 -13.04 -23.07 6.58
CA TYR A 44 -11.98 -23.62 7.42
C TYR A 44 -12.54 -23.93 8.81
N ASP A 45 -12.32 -25.15 9.29
CA ASP A 45 -12.59 -25.57 10.65
C ASP A 45 -11.27 -25.57 11.43
N GLU A 46 -11.16 -24.65 12.40
CA GLU A 46 -9.97 -24.48 13.23
C GLU A 46 -9.77 -25.63 14.22
N TYR A 47 -10.85 -26.26 14.69
CA TYR A 47 -10.79 -27.30 15.71
C TYR A 47 -10.27 -28.62 15.14
N HIS A 48 -10.73 -28.98 13.93
CA HIS A 48 -10.32 -30.22 13.25
C HIS A 48 -9.16 -30.02 12.26
N ASP A 49 -8.65 -28.79 12.11
CA ASP A 49 -7.68 -28.38 11.07
C ASP A 49 -8.02 -28.95 9.69
N CYS A 50 -9.24 -28.70 9.23
CA CYS A 50 -9.71 -29.18 7.94
C CYS A 50 -10.52 -28.11 7.19
N ILE A 51 -10.70 -28.31 5.89
CA ILE A 51 -11.52 -27.43 5.07
C ILE A 51 -12.76 -28.19 4.60
N LEU A 52 -13.94 -27.62 4.82
CA LEU A 52 -15.20 -28.15 4.32
C LEU A 52 -15.48 -27.56 2.93
N CYS A 53 -15.77 -28.44 1.97
CA CYS A 53 -16.22 -28.00 0.65
C CYS A 53 -17.73 -27.70 0.63
N PRO A 54 -18.26 -27.08 -0.43
CA PRO A 54 -19.70 -26.78 -0.57
C PRO A 54 -20.62 -28.01 -0.53
N ASN A 55 -20.07 -29.22 -0.77
CA ASN A 55 -20.80 -30.49 -0.65
C ASN A 55 -20.62 -31.15 0.74
N ASN A 56 -20.19 -30.40 1.75
CA ASN A 56 -19.93 -30.85 3.11
C ASN A 56 -18.93 -32.02 3.24
N GLN A 57 -18.03 -32.18 2.26
CA GLN A 57 -16.92 -33.14 2.34
C GLN A 57 -15.68 -32.47 2.91
N VAL A 58 -14.94 -33.22 3.72
CA VAL A 58 -13.72 -32.78 4.40
C VAL A 58 -12.52 -32.85 3.45
N LEU A 59 -11.76 -31.76 3.40
CA LEU A 59 -10.43 -31.69 2.81
C LEU A 59 -9.41 -31.71 3.94
N THR A 60 -8.56 -32.73 3.96
CA THR A 60 -7.57 -32.92 5.01
C THR A 60 -6.30 -32.14 4.70
N TYR A 61 -5.62 -31.68 5.75
CA TYR A 61 -4.29 -31.11 5.65
C TYR A 61 -3.32 -32.15 5.06
N SER A 62 -2.52 -31.73 4.08
CA SER A 62 -1.53 -32.59 3.43
C SER A 62 -0.12 -32.13 3.77
N THR A 63 0.26 -30.93 3.34
CA THR A 63 1.63 -30.41 3.46
C THR A 63 1.63 -28.90 3.51
N THR A 64 2.70 -28.30 4.03
CA THR A 64 2.95 -26.86 3.95
C THR A 64 4.11 -26.62 2.97
N ASN A 65 3.90 -25.78 1.97
CA ASN A 65 4.91 -25.41 0.99
C ASN A 65 5.93 -24.40 1.59
N ARG A 66 7.10 -24.26 0.96
CA ARG A 66 8.18 -23.33 1.36
C ARG A 66 7.71 -21.87 1.44
N ASP A 67 6.75 -21.51 0.60
CA ASP A 67 6.14 -20.17 0.57
C ASP A 67 5.13 -19.93 1.70
N GLY A 68 4.93 -20.89 2.62
CA GLY A 68 4.05 -20.73 3.77
C GLY A 68 2.56 -21.02 3.49
N TYR A 69 2.25 -21.76 2.43
CA TYR A 69 0.88 -22.20 2.12
C TYR A 69 0.65 -23.62 2.63
N ARG A 70 -0.39 -23.80 3.45
CA ARG A 70 -0.94 -25.10 3.83
C ARG A 70 -1.85 -25.61 2.73
N GLU A 71 -1.61 -26.83 2.28
CA GLU A 71 -2.39 -27.52 1.26
C GLU A 71 -3.43 -28.43 1.91
N TYR A 72 -4.70 -28.23 1.58
CA TYR A 72 -5.80 -29.10 1.96
C TYR A 72 -6.30 -29.84 0.72
N LYS A 73 -6.37 -31.16 0.78
CA LYS A 73 -6.66 -32.03 -0.37
C LYS A 73 -7.95 -32.80 -0.15
N SER A 74 -8.78 -32.88 -1.19
CA SER A 74 -9.97 -33.73 -1.17
C SER A 74 -9.62 -35.19 -1.46
N ASP A 75 -10.50 -36.11 -1.08
CA ASP A 75 -10.42 -37.50 -1.54
C ASP A 75 -10.88 -37.62 -3.01
N PRO A 76 -10.01 -38.06 -3.93
CA PRO A 76 -10.36 -38.29 -5.32
C PRO A 76 -11.53 -39.24 -5.53
N LYS A 77 -11.70 -40.25 -4.65
CA LYS A 77 -12.75 -41.26 -4.80
C LYS A 77 -14.14 -40.66 -4.61
N LEU A 78 -14.29 -39.79 -3.62
CA LEU A 78 -15.53 -39.07 -3.35
C LEU A 78 -15.80 -38.00 -4.41
N CYS A 79 -14.76 -37.31 -4.87
CA CYS A 79 -14.91 -36.26 -5.87
C CYS A 79 -15.23 -36.80 -7.28
N LYS A 80 -14.89 -38.06 -7.60
CA LYS A 80 -15.25 -38.69 -8.88
C LYS A 80 -16.75 -38.83 -9.08
N THR A 81 -17.50 -39.11 -8.01
CA THR A 81 -18.96 -39.31 -8.03
C THR A 81 -19.74 -38.03 -7.70
N CYS A 82 -19.05 -36.92 -7.41
CA CYS A 82 -19.67 -35.67 -6.99
C CYS A 82 -20.39 -34.97 -8.16
N SER A 83 -21.67 -34.61 -7.94
CA SER A 83 -22.50 -33.88 -8.90
C SER A 83 -21.96 -32.49 -9.23
N MET A 84 -21.35 -31.82 -8.26
CA MET A 84 -20.83 -30.45 -8.40
C MET A 84 -19.37 -30.40 -8.88
N ARG A 85 -18.83 -31.50 -9.41
CA ARG A 85 -17.42 -31.59 -9.84
C ARG A 85 -17.06 -30.54 -10.90
N SER A 86 -17.94 -30.31 -11.87
CA SER A 86 -17.73 -29.37 -12.98
C SER A 86 -17.47 -27.94 -12.50
N GLN A 87 -18.07 -27.54 -11.38
CA GLN A 87 -17.89 -26.22 -10.75
C GLN A 87 -16.75 -26.21 -9.71
N CYS A 88 -16.22 -27.37 -9.34
CA CYS A 88 -15.23 -27.50 -8.26
C CYS A 88 -13.79 -27.60 -8.78
N THR A 89 -13.52 -28.54 -9.69
CA THR A 89 -12.16 -28.84 -10.17
C THR A 89 -12.17 -29.44 -11.58
N GLU A 90 -11.24 -28.98 -12.43
CA GLU A 90 -10.95 -29.55 -13.76
C GLU A 90 -9.77 -30.54 -13.71
N SER A 91 -9.28 -30.87 -12.52
CA SER A 91 -8.12 -31.75 -12.37
C SER A 91 -8.40 -33.15 -12.92
N LYS A 92 -7.45 -33.69 -13.70
CA LYS A 92 -7.49 -35.08 -14.21
C LYS A 92 -7.56 -36.11 -13.08
N SER A 93 -6.92 -35.82 -11.93
CA SER A 93 -6.96 -36.69 -10.75
C SER A 93 -8.28 -36.61 -9.97
N CYS A 94 -9.22 -35.75 -10.37
CA CYS A 94 -10.45 -35.45 -9.64
C CYS A 94 -10.22 -34.96 -8.21
N GLN A 95 -9.02 -34.46 -7.90
CA GLN A 95 -8.68 -33.92 -6.60
C GLN A 95 -8.82 -32.39 -6.60
N LYS A 96 -9.46 -31.84 -5.56
CA LYS A 96 -9.44 -30.42 -5.25
C LYS A 96 -8.30 -30.14 -4.27
N VAL A 97 -7.52 -29.12 -4.55
CA VAL A 97 -6.52 -28.58 -3.62
C VAL A 97 -6.93 -27.17 -3.25
N VAL A 98 -7.03 -26.89 -1.96
CA VAL A 98 -7.27 -25.55 -1.42
C VAL A 98 -6.03 -25.12 -0.66
N LEU A 99 -5.54 -23.92 -0.97
CA LEU A 99 -4.37 -23.33 -0.34
C LEU A 99 -4.82 -22.30 0.69
N ARG A 100 -4.33 -22.43 1.92
CA ARG A 100 -4.50 -21.44 2.99
C ARG A 100 -3.14 -20.98 3.48
N HIS A 101 -2.88 -19.68 3.50
CA HIS A 101 -1.60 -19.18 3.98
C HIS A 101 -1.50 -19.32 5.50
N VAL A 102 -0.31 -19.52 6.08
CA VAL A 102 -0.12 -19.58 7.55
C VAL A 102 -0.57 -18.28 8.23
N TRP A 103 -0.49 -17.16 7.52
CA TRP A 103 -0.96 -15.84 7.96
C TRP A 103 -2.37 -15.47 7.45
N GLU A 104 -3.19 -16.44 7.04
CA GLU A 104 -4.59 -16.19 6.70
C GLU A 104 -5.40 -15.51 7.82
N PRO A 105 -5.20 -15.82 9.13
CA PRO A 105 -5.92 -15.13 10.20
C PRO A 105 -5.73 -13.60 10.18
N TYR A 106 -4.57 -13.11 9.76
CA TYR A 106 -4.33 -11.66 9.61
C TYR A 106 -5.10 -11.05 8.43
N MET A 107 -5.37 -11.84 7.39
CA MET A 107 -6.20 -11.44 6.26
C MET A 107 -7.68 -11.40 6.65
N GLU A 108 -8.12 -12.36 7.47
CA GLU A 108 -9.47 -12.41 8.05
C GLU A 108 -9.70 -11.18 8.96
N LEU A 109 -8.78 -10.89 9.88
CA LEU A 109 -8.81 -9.65 10.69
C LEU A 109 -8.86 -8.38 9.85
N ALA A 110 -8.08 -8.31 8.76
CA ALA A 110 -8.12 -7.17 7.84
C ALA A 110 -9.48 -7.02 7.13
N GLU A 111 -10.19 -8.13 6.90
CA GLU A 111 -11.54 -8.13 6.36
C GLU A 111 -12.56 -7.63 7.40
N ASP A 112 -12.42 -8.05 8.65
CA ASP A 112 -13.27 -7.56 9.76
C ASP A 112 -13.14 -6.04 9.91
N TYR A 113 -11.91 -5.52 9.92
CA TYR A 113 -11.67 -4.08 9.94
C TYR A 113 -12.28 -3.36 8.73
N ARG A 114 -12.30 -3.97 7.54
CA ARG A 114 -12.96 -3.36 6.37
C ARG A 114 -14.46 -3.14 6.60
N HIS A 115 -15.11 -4.01 7.37
CA HIS A 115 -16.53 -3.92 7.65
C HIS A 115 -16.88 -2.86 8.70
N THR A 116 -15.93 -2.44 9.53
CA THR A 116 -16.13 -1.36 10.50
C THR A 116 -16.32 0.01 9.81
N PRO A 117 -17.36 0.79 10.16
CA PRO A 117 -17.64 2.09 9.54
C PRO A 117 -16.49 3.10 9.62
N GLU A 118 -15.82 3.19 10.77
CA GLU A 118 -14.73 4.15 10.99
C GLU A 118 -13.57 3.95 9.99
N TYR A 119 -13.16 2.70 9.79
CA TYR A 119 -12.06 2.37 8.87
C TYR A 119 -12.45 2.54 7.40
N ARG A 120 -13.73 2.39 7.08
CA ARG A 120 -14.27 2.69 5.75
C ARG A 120 -14.13 4.18 5.43
N ASP A 121 -14.40 5.06 6.38
CA ASP A 121 -14.27 6.50 6.17
C ASP A 121 -12.81 6.94 6.07
N ILE A 122 -11.92 6.35 6.87
CA ILE A 122 -10.46 6.55 6.71
C ILE A 122 -10.00 6.10 5.31
N TYR A 123 -10.53 5.00 4.79
CA TYR A 123 -10.19 4.53 3.46
C TYR A 123 -10.64 5.52 2.36
N LYS A 124 -11.79 6.17 2.50
CA LYS A 124 -12.26 7.19 1.55
C LYS A 124 -11.27 8.35 1.40
N LEU A 125 -10.61 8.77 2.48
CA LEU A 125 -9.61 9.85 2.46
C LEU A 125 -8.38 9.52 1.58
N ARG A 126 -8.20 8.27 1.16
CA ARG A 126 -7.12 7.84 0.28
C ARG A 126 -7.19 8.53 -1.10
N SER A 127 -8.37 8.68 -1.66
CA SER A 127 -8.55 9.33 -2.97
C SER A 127 -8.15 10.80 -2.94
N GLU A 128 -8.36 11.45 -1.80
CA GLU A 128 -8.01 12.85 -1.60
C GLU A 128 -6.51 13.06 -1.34
N THR A 129 -5.88 12.15 -0.62
CA THR A 129 -4.51 12.35 -0.13
C THR A 129 -3.47 11.65 -1.00
N ILE A 130 -3.62 10.35 -1.21
CA ILE A 130 -2.63 9.50 -1.85
C ILE A 130 -2.77 9.56 -3.38
N GLU A 131 -3.99 9.47 -3.90
CA GLU A 131 -4.20 9.47 -5.37
C GLU A 131 -3.85 10.83 -5.97
N ARG A 132 -4.14 11.94 -5.30
CA ARG A 132 -3.67 13.27 -5.72
C ARG A 132 -2.14 13.36 -5.80
N VAL A 133 -1.43 12.73 -4.87
CA VAL A 133 0.05 12.70 -4.91
C VAL A 133 0.51 11.95 -6.14
N PHE A 134 -0.06 10.77 -6.43
CA PHE A 134 0.30 10.02 -7.63
C PHE A 134 -0.07 10.76 -8.93
N ALA A 135 -1.18 11.49 -8.95
CA ALA A 135 -1.56 12.33 -10.08
C ALA A 135 -0.52 13.44 -10.31
N ASP A 136 -0.15 14.19 -9.27
CA ASP A 136 0.92 15.21 -9.35
C ASP A 136 2.24 14.62 -9.84
N ALA A 137 2.57 13.43 -9.35
CA ALA A 137 3.75 12.69 -9.75
C ALA A 137 3.76 12.36 -11.26
N LYS A 138 2.61 11.97 -11.81
CA LYS A 138 2.45 11.68 -13.25
C LYS A 138 2.46 12.94 -14.10
N GLU A 139 1.66 13.95 -13.74
CA GLU A 139 1.49 15.15 -14.57
C GLU A 139 2.64 16.14 -14.45
N LYS A 140 3.09 16.44 -13.22
CA LYS A 140 4.07 17.51 -12.96
C LYS A 140 5.51 17.01 -12.91
N HIS A 141 5.72 15.73 -12.67
CA HIS A 141 7.04 15.13 -12.53
C HIS A 141 7.34 14.06 -13.59
N ALA A 142 6.60 14.08 -14.71
CA ALA A 142 6.82 13.26 -15.90
C ALA A 142 6.86 11.74 -15.67
N MET A 143 6.24 11.24 -14.60
CA MET A 143 6.22 9.79 -14.31
C MET A 143 5.16 9.01 -15.11
N ARG A 144 4.60 9.60 -16.18
CA ARG A 144 3.82 8.84 -17.17
C ARG A 144 4.69 7.89 -17.98
N TYR A 145 5.95 8.25 -18.21
CA TYR A 145 6.91 7.45 -18.99
C TYR A 145 8.23 7.32 -18.23
N THR A 146 8.88 6.17 -18.39
CA THR A 146 10.22 5.95 -17.86
C THR A 146 11.24 6.58 -18.79
N GLN A 147 11.96 7.60 -18.30
CA GLN A 147 13.00 8.28 -19.09
C GLN A 147 14.32 7.51 -19.14
N LEU A 148 14.56 6.65 -18.14
CA LEU A 148 15.77 5.85 -18.01
C LEU A 148 15.48 4.38 -18.30
N ARG A 149 16.50 3.65 -18.78
CA ARG A 149 16.44 2.20 -18.99
C ARG A 149 17.05 1.45 -17.80
N GLY A 150 16.35 0.41 -17.34
CA GLY A 150 16.79 -0.48 -16.26
C GLY A 150 16.19 -0.15 -14.89
N LEU A 151 15.83 -1.20 -14.14
CA LEU A 151 15.11 -1.10 -12.87
C LEU A 151 15.83 -0.25 -11.82
N GLN A 152 17.15 -0.37 -11.71
CA GLN A 152 17.95 0.40 -10.74
C GLN A 152 17.89 1.90 -11.01
N LYS A 153 18.06 2.32 -12.26
CA LYS A 153 18.02 3.74 -12.67
C LYS A 153 16.63 4.34 -12.49
N ILE A 154 15.59 3.60 -12.88
CA ILE A 154 14.19 4.01 -12.67
C ILE A 154 13.90 4.15 -11.16
N LYS A 155 14.33 3.18 -10.34
CA LYS A 155 14.15 3.23 -8.88
C LYS A 155 14.81 4.48 -8.28
N MET A 156 16.02 4.82 -8.71
CA MET A 156 16.71 6.04 -8.30
C MET A 156 15.90 7.30 -8.67
N GLN A 157 15.48 7.42 -9.94
CA GLN A 157 14.68 8.55 -10.42
C GLN A 157 13.39 8.70 -9.61
N VAL A 158 12.62 7.64 -9.45
CA VAL A 158 11.35 7.65 -8.70
C VAL A 158 11.59 8.04 -7.24
N THR A 159 12.64 7.52 -6.61
CA THR A 159 12.98 7.85 -5.21
C THR A 159 13.31 9.34 -5.06
N LEU A 160 14.13 9.89 -5.95
CA LEU A 160 14.46 11.32 -5.94
C LEU A 160 13.23 12.19 -6.17
N THR A 161 12.36 11.83 -7.12
CA THR A 161 11.10 12.54 -7.38
C THR A 161 10.23 12.61 -6.13
N PHE A 162 9.98 11.48 -5.48
CA PHE A 162 9.17 11.46 -4.25
C PHE A 162 9.85 12.16 -3.07
N ALA A 163 11.18 12.12 -2.96
CA ALA A 163 11.93 12.90 -1.98
C ALA A 163 11.71 14.40 -2.19
N CYS A 164 11.85 14.90 -3.41
CA CYS A 164 11.58 16.29 -3.76
C CYS A 164 10.13 16.70 -3.48
N MET A 165 9.16 15.84 -3.80
CA MET A 165 7.74 16.08 -3.49
C MET A 165 7.48 16.18 -1.98
N ASN A 166 8.11 15.30 -1.19
CA ASN A 166 8.02 15.34 0.27
C ASN A 166 8.65 16.61 0.85
N LEU A 167 9.79 17.05 0.33
CA LEU A 167 10.42 18.32 0.71
C LEU A 167 9.53 19.52 0.37
N LYS A 168 8.88 19.52 -0.80
CA LYS A 168 7.92 20.56 -1.19
C LYS A 168 6.71 20.61 -0.24
N LYS A 169 6.17 19.45 0.15
CA LYS A 169 5.11 19.36 1.16
C LYS A 169 5.58 19.90 2.50
N LEU A 170 6.76 19.50 2.96
CA LEU A 170 7.35 19.98 4.21
C LEU A 170 7.51 21.50 4.21
N ALA A 171 8.07 22.07 3.14
CA ALA A 171 8.24 23.52 3.00
C ALA A 171 6.89 24.25 3.04
N THR A 172 5.88 23.72 2.35
CA THR A 172 4.51 24.27 2.36
C THR A 172 3.90 24.24 3.77
N TRP A 173 4.08 23.13 4.48
CA TRP A 173 3.61 22.98 5.86
C TRP A 173 4.32 23.95 6.81
N LYS A 174 5.66 24.05 6.74
CA LYS A 174 6.43 25.00 7.54
C LYS A 174 6.01 26.45 7.28
N ARG A 175 5.73 26.81 6.03
CA ARG A 175 5.22 28.14 5.64
C ARG A 175 3.85 28.41 6.26
N ARG A 176 2.92 27.48 6.16
CA ARG A 176 1.57 27.61 6.74
C ARG A 176 1.61 27.74 8.27
N LYS A 177 2.56 27.07 8.93
CA LYS A 177 2.80 27.20 10.38
C LYS A 177 3.58 28.46 10.78
N GLY A 178 3.91 29.36 9.84
CA GLY A 178 4.70 30.56 10.13
C GLY A 178 6.16 30.31 10.51
N MET A 179 6.65 29.08 10.37
CA MET A 179 8.02 28.70 10.75
C MET A 179 9.06 29.04 9.68
N LEU A 180 8.61 29.40 8.47
CA LEU A 180 9.49 29.95 7.44
C LEU A 180 9.31 31.47 7.43
N ARG A 181 10.42 32.19 7.59
CA ARG A 181 10.45 33.65 7.39
C ARG A 181 9.89 33.98 6.01
N SER A 182 9.05 35.02 5.95
CA SER A 182 8.57 35.55 4.67
C SER A 182 9.77 35.90 3.80
N PHE A 183 9.76 35.45 2.54
CA PHE A 183 10.85 35.76 1.60
C PHE A 183 11.05 37.28 1.48
N PHE A 184 9.97 38.06 1.60
CA PHE A 184 10.00 39.52 1.65
C PHE A 184 10.72 40.07 2.90
N SER A 185 10.56 39.42 4.07
CA SER A 185 11.26 39.85 5.28
C SER A 185 12.79 39.69 5.16
N HIS A 186 13.23 38.66 4.43
CA HIS A 186 14.65 38.40 4.21
C HIS A 186 15.24 39.31 3.13
N LEU A 187 14.46 39.64 2.09
CA LEU A 187 14.85 40.60 1.06
C LEU A 187 14.96 42.01 1.65
N ILE A 188 13.99 42.44 2.45
CA ILE A 188 13.99 43.77 3.10
C ILE A 188 15.13 43.86 4.14
N GLN A 189 15.39 42.82 4.93
CA GLN A 189 16.54 42.81 5.85
C GLN A 189 17.88 42.89 5.10
N ASN A 190 18.02 42.22 3.96
CA ASN A 190 19.25 42.27 3.18
C ASN A 190 19.43 43.60 2.43
N ILE A 191 18.35 44.24 1.96
CA ILE A 191 18.40 45.58 1.37
C ILE A 191 18.73 46.64 2.44
N ALA A 192 18.12 46.57 3.62
CA ALA A 192 18.42 47.47 4.73
C ALA A 192 19.87 47.33 5.26
N LEU A 193 20.45 46.12 5.18
CA LEU A 193 21.85 45.87 5.52
C LEU A 193 22.82 46.34 4.41
N SER A 194 22.42 46.34 3.14
CA SER A 194 23.24 46.93 2.07
C SER A 194 23.27 48.46 2.15
N ASP A 195 22.17 49.11 2.51
CA ASP A 195 22.11 50.58 2.61
C ASP A 195 22.94 51.13 3.77
N SER A 196 22.98 50.43 4.90
CA SER A 196 23.83 50.79 6.05
C SER A 196 25.33 50.66 5.77
N GLN A 197 25.75 49.69 4.94
CA GLN A 197 27.15 49.57 4.50
C GLN A 197 27.57 50.65 3.49
N PHE A 198 26.65 51.13 2.65
CA PHE A 198 26.91 52.24 1.72
C PHE A 198 27.05 53.60 2.43
N ILE A 199 26.26 53.86 3.49
CA ILE A 199 26.35 55.10 4.27
C ILE A 199 27.68 55.17 5.05
N ILE A 200 28.13 54.06 5.66
CA ILE A 200 29.39 54.00 6.41
C ILE A 200 30.61 54.18 5.50
N LYS A 201 30.57 53.66 4.26
CA LYS A 201 31.67 53.87 3.28
C LYS A 201 31.75 55.31 2.78
N ARG A 202 30.64 56.04 2.69
CA ARG A 202 30.62 57.46 2.28
C ARG A 202 31.23 58.39 3.34
N GLN A 203 31.02 58.12 4.62
CA GLN A 203 31.59 58.93 5.71
C GLN A 203 33.11 58.77 5.83
N LYS A 204 33.67 57.57 5.57
CA LYS A 204 35.12 57.35 5.60
C LYS A 204 35.87 57.95 4.40
N GLY A 205 35.21 58.09 3.24
CA GLY A 205 35.81 58.74 2.07
C GLY A 205 35.82 60.28 2.13
N ALA A 206 34.92 60.89 2.89
CA ALA A 206 34.86 62.35 3.06
C ALA A 206 35.84 62.90 4.12
N MET A 207 36.35 62.05 5.01
CA MET A 207 37.33 62.42 6.05
C MET A 207 38.81 62.31 5.62
N GLN A 208 39.09 61.95 4.35
CA GLN A 208 40.46 61.88 3.83
C GLN A 208 40.86 63.08 2.96
N PHE A 209 40.02 64.12 2.87
CA PHE A 209 40.28 65.36 2.15
C PHE A 209 39.91 66.62 2.95
N ALA A 210 40.27 66.64 4.24
CA ALA A 210 40.24 67.83 5.09
C ALA A 210 41.55 67.92 5.87
#